data_AF-A0A1Y6BF19-F1
#
_entry.id   AF-A0A1Y6BF19-F1
#
_cell.length_a   1.000
_cell.length_b   1.000
_cell.length_c   1.000
_cell.angle_alpha   90.00
_cell.angle_beta   90.00
_cell.angle_gamma   90.00
#
_symmetry.space_group_name_H-M   'P 1'
#
loop_
_entity.id
_entity.type
_entity.pdbx_description
1 polymer ?
#
loop_
_entity_poly.entity_id
_entity_poly.type
_entity_poly.pdbx_seq_one_letter_code
_entity_poly.pdbx_strand_id
1 'polypeptide(L)'
;MKIFLVLSCMSMLAACSSTNVPKNMLVDFKTRITSSGLKHFQLQIVPNKEAMAERSSNRRRADGDQRRSNPDRLARNNERMLVAQAQELIALNGYCKKGFWLLDKSLYGHAPYIRAECNDTATKEDRAQFPDTLHRW
;
A
#
# COMPACT_ATOMS: atom_id res chain seq x y z
N MET A 1 3.81 3.22 53.77
CA MET A 1 5.12 2.63 53.44
C MET A 1 4.96 1.76 52.20
N LYS A 2 5.73 2.07 51.14
CA LYS A 2 6.20 1.18 50.03
C LYS A 2 5.10 0.58 49.14
N ILE A 3 4.78 1.20 47.99
CA ILE A 3 5.48 1.13 46.68
C ILE A 3 5.51 -0.29 46.11
N PHE A 4 4.82 -0.48 44.98
CA PHE A 4 5.20 -1.21 43.76
C PHE A 4 3.92 -1.30 42.90
N LEU A 5 3.47 -0.24 42.22
CA LEU A 5 3.93 0.22 40.91
C LEU A 5 4.52 -0.89 40.02
N VAL A 6 3.69 -1.90 39.72
CA VAL A 6 3.89 -2.79 38.56
C VAL A 6 3.28 -2.09 37.34
N LEU A 7 3.91 -0.98 36.98
CA LEU A 7 3.82 -0.39 35.65
C LEU A 7 4.94 -1.03 34.81
N SER A 8 4.70 -1.20 33.52
CA SER A 8 5.67 -1.68 32.52
C SER A 8 5.71 -3.19 32.34
N CYS A 9 4.99 -3.67 31.33
CA CYS A 9 5.63 -4.00 30.05
C CYS A 9 4.56 -4.54 29.10
N MET A 10 3.58 -3.69 28.73
CA MET A 10 2.66 -4.00 27.63
C MET A 10 3.43 -3.74 26.34
N SER A 11 4.35 -4.65 26.04
CA SER A 11 5.14 -4.72 24.83
C SER A 11 4.17 -4.85 23.67
N MET A 12 3.77 -3.72 23.09
CA MET A 12 3.16 -3.66 21.77
C MET A 12 4.22 -4.10 20.78
N LEU A 13 4.40 -5.42 20.68
CA LEU A 13 5.00 -6.07 19.53
C LEU A 13 4.04 -5.81 18.36
N ALA A 14 4.14 -4.62 17.77
CA ALA A 14 3.71 -4.40 16.40
C ALA A 14 4.61 -5.31 15.57
N ALA A 15 4.15 -6.54 15.34
CA ALA A 15 4.75 -7.46 14.41
C ALA A 15 4.59 -6.84 13.03
N CYS A 16 5.58 -6.02 12.63
CA CYS A 16 5.77 -5.59 11.25
C CYS A 16 6.11 -6.84 10.43
N SER A 17 5.09 -7.62 10.08
CA SER A 17 5.21 -8.63 9.04
C SER A 17 5.47 -7.87 7.74
N SER A 18 6.73 -7.81 7.33
CA SER A 18 7.14 -7.11 6.10
C SER A 18 6.45 -7.78 4.91
N THR A 19 5.42 -7.15 4.37
CA THR A 19 4.79 -7.58 3.12
C THR A 19 5.55 -6.91 1.98
N ASN A 20 6.60 -7.59 1.53
CA ASN A 20 7.47 -7.07 0.47
C ASN A 20 6.76 -7.13 -0.88
N VAL A 21 6.74 -6.00 -1.58
CA VAL A 21 6.34 -5.96 -2.99
C VAL A 21 7.39 -6.72 -3.81
N PRO A 22 7.00 -7.65 -4.71
CA PRO A 22 7.95 -8.39 -5.53
C PRO A 22 8.84 -7.44 -6.35
N LYS A 23 10.14 -7.76 -6.50
CA LYS A 23 11.13 -6.90 -7.19
C LYS A 23 10.75 -6.51 -8.63
N ASN A 24 9.92 -7.33 -9.29
CA ASN A 24 9.44 -7.11 -10.65
C ASN A 24 8.11 -6.34 -10.69
N MET A 25 7.67 -5.78 -9.57
CA MET A 25 6.47 -4.96 -9.44
C MET A 25 6.86 -3.62 -8.82
N LEU A 26 6.08 -2.58 -9.12
CA LEU A 26 6.18 -1.25 -8.55
C LEU A 26 4.90 -0.89 -7.82
N VAL A 27 5.03 -0.01 -6.84
CA VAL A 27 3.89 0.66 -6.21
C VAL A 27 3.62 1.95 -6.97
N ASP A 28 2.42 2.08 -7.53
CA ASP A 28 1.89 3.29 -8.15
C ASP A 28 0.94 3.96 -7.15
N PHE A 29 1.35 5.13 -6.63
CA PHE A 29 0.61 5.89 -5.64
C PHE A 29 0.11 7.20 -6.24
N LYS A 30 -1.20 7.31 -6.42
CA LYS A 30 -1.86 8.47 -7.03
C LYS A 30 -2.71 9.20 -6.02
N THR A 31 -2.67 10.52 -6.07
CA THR A 31 -3.33 11.41 -5.11
C THR A 31 -4.34 12.31 -5.80
N ARG A 32 -5.35 12.74 -5.05
CA ARG A 32 -6.31 13.78 -5.44
C ARG A 32 -6.77 14.56 -4.23
N ILE A 33 -6.72 15.90 -4.30
CA ILE A 33 -7.31 16.77 -3.30
C ILE A 33 -8.53 17.47 -3.89
N THR A 34 -9.71 17.20 -3.35
CA THR A 34 -10.95 17.82 -3.85
C THR A 34 -10.98 19.33 -3.56
N SER A 35 -11.92 20.03 -4.20
CA SER A 35 -12.22 21.44 -3.89
C SER A 35 -12.66 21.62 -2.43
N SER A 36 -13.40 20.66 -1.86
CA SER A 36 -13.79 20.64 -0.44
C SER A 36 -12.63 20.34 0.52
N GLY A 37 -11.47 19.91 0.01
CA GLY A 37 -10.29 19.60 0.82
C GLY A 37 -10.24 18.17 1.34
N LEU A 38 -11.08 17.27 0.82
CA LEU A 38 -10.90 15.83 1.04
C LEU A 38 -9.66 15.36 0.29
N LYS A 39 -8.90 14.47 0.93
CA LYS A 39 -7.69 13.88 0.36
C LYS A 39 -7.95 12.42 0.03
N HIS A 40 -7.80 12.07 -1.24
CA HIS A 40 -8.05 10.74 -1.77
C HIS A 40 -6.76 10.19 -2.35
N PHE A 41 -6.54 8.89 -2.21
CA PHE A 41 -5.46 8.21 -2.90
C PHE A 41 -5.88 6.85 -3.45
N GLN A 42 -5.17 6.42 -4.49
CA GLN A 42 -5.17 5.06 -4.98
C GLN A 42 -3.76 4.51 -4.91
N LEU A 43 -3.60 3.35 -4.28
CA LEU A 43 -2.35 2.59 -4.30
C LEU A 43 -2.57 1.34 -5.13
N GLN A 44 -1.75 1.16 -6.17
CA GLN A 44 -1.85 0.05 -7.10
C GLN A 44 -0.49 -0.64 -7.27
N ILE A 45 -0.49 -1.95 -7.43
CA ILE A 45 0.72 -2.69 -7.77
C ILE A 45 0.74 -2.93 -9.27
N VAL A 46 1.79 -2.49 -9.95
CA VAL A 46 1.94 -2.59 -11.41
C VAL A 46 3.23 -3.32 -11.79
N PRO A 47 3.32 -3.99 -12.95
CA PRO A 47 4.56 -4.62 -13.39
C PRO A 47 5.69 -3.59 -13.62
N ASN A 48 6.88 -3.91 -13.12
CA ASN A 48 8.10 -3.17 -13.44
C ASN A 48 8.63 -3.62 -14.82
N LYS A 49 8.32 -2.86 -15.88
CA LYS A 49 8.69 -3.21 -17.26
C LYS A 49 10.21 -3.31 -17.46
N GLU A 50 10.98 -2.47 -16.76
CA GLU A 50 12.45 -2.45 -16.87
C GLU A 50 13.05 -3.74 -16.28
N ALA A 51 12.62 -4.12 -15.07
CA ALA A 51 13.07 -5.37 -14.45
C ALA A 51 12.60 -6.64 -15.20
N MET A 52 11.53 -6.55 -15.99
CA MET A 52 11.06 -7.65 -16.83
C MET A 52 11.87 -7.79 -18.13
N ALA A 53 12.35 -6.69 -18.71
CA ALA A 53 13.16 -6.70 -19.92
C ALA A 53 14.51 -7.41 -19.70
N GLU A 54 15.16 -7.18 -18.55
CA GLU A 54 16.43 -7.81 -18.17
C GLU A 54 16.36 -9.34 -18.04
N ARG A 55 15.20 -9.90 -17.70
CA ARG A 55 15.00 -11.35 -17.52
C ARG A 55 14.65 -12.09 -18.81
N SER A 56 14.37 -11.38 -19.90
CA SER A 56 13.94 -11.98 -21.17
C SER A 56 15.07 -12.68 -21.94
N SER A 57 16.33 -12.44 -21.59
CA SER A 57 17.50 -13.05 -22.23
C SER A 57 17.86 -14.45 -21.73
N ASN A 58 17.21 -14.97 -20.68
CA ASN A 58 17.65 -16.23 -20.03
C ASN A 58 16.55 -17.28 -19.78
N ARG A 59 15.45 -17.31 -20.55
CA ARG A 59 14.41 -18.34 -20.38
C ARG A 59 14.74 -19.63 -21.12
N ARG A 60 15.64 -20.43 -20.56
CA ARG A 60 15.57 -21.90 -20.70
C ARG A 60 14.67 -22.44 -19.57
N ARG A 61 13.53 -23.02 -19.97
CA ARG A 61 12.70 -24.01 -19.27
C ARG A 61 12.78 -24.03 -17.74
N ALA A 62 11.77 -23.44 -17.09
CA ALA A 62 11.33 -23.87 -15.77
C ALA A 62 9.89 -24.37 -15.92
N ASP A 63 9.78 -25.61 -16.40
CA ASP A 63 8.62 -26.47 -16.20
C ASP A 63 8.75 -27.01 -14.78
N GLY A 64 7.77 -26.78 -13.91
CA GLY A 64 7.87 -27.18 -12.51
C GLY A 64 6.88 -26.48 -11.59
N ASP A 65 5.79 -27.19 -11.29
CA ASP A 65 4.87 -26.98 -10.17
C ASP A 65 4.05 -25.68 -10.19
N GLN A 66 3.09 -25.60 -11.12
CA GLN A 66 1.92 -24.75 -10.94
C GLN A 66 1.05 -25.30 -9.80
N ARG A 67 1.47 -25.07 -8.55
CA ARG A 67 0.55 -25.08 -7.42
C ARG A 67 -0.59 -24.11 -7.78
N ARG A 68 -1.79 -24.66 -8.03
CA ARG A 68 -3.01 -23.86 -8.23
C ARG A 68 -3.18 -22.97 -7.00
N SER A 69 -2.71 -21.72 -7.11
CA SER A 69 -2.84 -20.73 -6.05
C SER A 69 -4.33 -20.48 -5.84
N ASN A 70 -4.81 -20.71 -4.61
CA ASN A 70 -6.19 -20.41 -4.25
C ASN A 70 -6.42 -18.89 -4.46
N PRO A 71 -7.32 -18.47 -5.37
CA PRO A 71 -7.56 -17.07 -5.69
C PRO A 71 -7.90 -16.21 -4.46
N ASP A 72 -8.63 -16.76 -3.50
CA ASP A 72 -9.01 -16.02 -2.28
C ASP A 72 -7.84 -15.84 -1.33
N ARG A 73 -6.94 -16.84 -1.27
CA ARG A 73 -5.69 -16.70 -0.51
C ARG A 73 -4.82 -15.61 -1.14
N LEU A 74 -4.75 -15.56 -2.47
CA LEU A 74 -4.03 -14.51 -3.19
C LEU A 74 -4.65 -13.13 -2.92
N ALA A 75 -5.97 -12.99 -3.02
CA ALA A 75 -6.67 -11.75 -2.74
C ALA A 75 -6.40 -11.24 -1.31
N ARG A 76 -6.48 -12.13 -0.30
CA ARG A 76 -6.14 -11.80 1.09
C ARG A 76 -4.68 -11.39 1.29
N ASN A 77 -3.75 -11.94 0.50
CA ASN A 77 -2.35 -11.53 0.54
C ASN A 77 -2.17 -10.15 -0.11
N ASN A 78 -2.82 -9.92 -1.25
CA ASN A 78 -2.79 -8.63 -1.94
C ASN A 78 -3.36 -7.53 -1.06
N GLU A 79 -4.48 -7.76 -0.39
CA GLU A 79 -5.06 -6.77 0.54
C GLU A 79 -4.11 -6.40 1.67
N ARG A 80 -3.54 -7.41 2.36
CA ARG A 80 -2.59 -7.17 3.45
C ARG A 80 -1.36 -6.38 2.97
N MET A 81 -0.82 -6.73 1.80
CA MET A 81 0.30 -6.02 1.20
C MET A 81 -0.07 -4.58 0.83
N LEU A 82 -1.19 -4.37 0.13
CA LEU A 82 -1.64 -3.04 -0.30
C LEU A 82 -1.87 -2.10 0.89
N VAL A 83 -2.52 -2.61 1.95
CA VAL A 83 -2.78 -1.82 3.17
C VAL A 83 -1.49 -1.48 3.90
N ALA A 84 -0.59 -2.45 4.06
CA ALA A 84 0.71 -2.21 4.71
C ALA A 84 1.55 -1.20 3.92
N GLN A 85 1.61 -1.33 2.58
CA GLN A 85 2.30 -0.38 1.71
C GLN A 85 1.68 1.01 1.76
N ALA A 86 0.35 1.11 1.87
CA ALA A 86 -0.30 2.41 2.05
C ALA A 86 0.09 3.05 3.38
N GLN A 87 0.07 2.30 4.47
CA GLN A 87 0.48 2.77 5.81
C GLN A 87 1.93 3.27 5.81
N GLU A 88 2.84 2.51 5.19
CA GLU A 88 4.24 2.89 5.04
C GLU A 88 4.39 4.17 4.21
N LEU A 89 3.76 4.24 3.04
CA LEU A 89 3.87 5.39 2.15
C LEU A 89 3.34 6.67 2.76
N ILE A 90 2.17 6.64 3.42
CA ILE A 90 1.63 7.85 4.04
C ILE A 90 2.46 8.30 5.24
N ALA A 91 3.09 7.37 5.96
CA ALA A 91 3.99 7.70 7.06
C ALA A 91 5.28 8.36 6.54
N LEU A 92 5.77 7.93 5.38
CA LEU A 92 6.97 8.48 4.74
C LEU A 92 6.71 9.82 4.05
N ASN A 93 5.63 9.93 3.28
CA ASN A 93 5.37 11.12 2.45
C ASN A 93 4.50 12.18 3.15
N GLY A 94 3.78 11.83 4.22
CA GLY A 94 2.95 12.74 4.98
C GLY A 94 1.61 13.12 4.33
N TYR A 95 1.16 12.40 3.29
CA TYR A 95 -0.08 12.72 2.58
C TYR A 95 -1.32 12.64 3.49
N CYS A 96 -1.44 11.58 4.27
CA CYS A 96 -2.45 11.45 5.34
C CYS A 96 -1.75 11.50 6.70
N LYS A 97 -2.03 12.53 7.51
CA LYS A 97 -1.38 12.73 8.82
C LYS A 97 -2.08 11.95 9.93
N LYS A 98 -3.38 11.67 9.77
CA LYS A 98 -4.22 10.98 10.77
C LYS A 98 -4.66 9.58 10.36
N GLY A 99 -3.98 8.98 9.38
CA GLY A 99 -4.38 7.70 8.77
C GLY A 99 -5.47 7.86 7.70
N PHE A 100 -6.11 6.76 7.33
CA PHE A 100 -7.08 6.73 6.24
C PHE A 100 -8.21 5.72 6.46
N TRP A 101 -9.32 5.94 5.76
CA TRP A 101 -10.41 4.98 5.57
C TRP A 101 -10.26 4.29 4.23
N LEU A 102 -10.36 2.96 4.21
CA LEU A 102 -10.43 2.19 2.97
C LEU A 102 -11.83 2.34 2.36
N LEU A 103 -11.91 2.74 1.10
CA LEU A 103 -13.18 2.99 0.39
C LEU A 103 -13.51 1.93 -0.64
N ASP A 104 -12.51 1.51 -1.42
CA ASP A 104 -12.67 0.49 -2.46
C ASP A 104 -11.39 -0.33 -2.61
N LYS A 105 -11.52 -1.55 -3.14
CA LYS A 105 -10.41 -2.44 -3.42
C LYS A 105 -10.72 -3.35 -4.62
N SER A 106 -9.72 -3.54 -5.48
CA SER A 106 -9.70 -4.62 -6.46
C SER A 106 -8.48 -5.49 -6.19
N LEU A 107 -8.71 -6.69 -5.67
CA LEU A 107 -7.64 -7.56 -5.17
C LEU A 107 -7.24 -8.67 -6.15
N TYR A 108 -7.99 -8.81 -7.24
CA TYR A 108 -7.83 -9.85 -8.23
C TYR A 108 -7.19 -9.28 -9.51
N GLY A 109 -6.60 -10.17 -10.32
CA GLY A 109 -5.99 -9.79 -11.60
C GLY A 109 -4.57 -9.25 -11.48
N HIS A 110 -4.12 -8.59 -12.55
CA HIS A 110 -2.71 -8.24 -12.75
C HIS A 110 -2.28 -6.91 -12.11
N ALA A 111 -3.23 -6.06 -11.71
CA ALA A 111 -2.93 -4.74 -11.17
C ALA A 111 -3.85 -4.42 -9.97
N PRO A 112 -3.72 -5.18 -8.86
CA PRO A 112 -4.59 -5.00 -7.71
C PRO A 112 -4.36 -3.63 -7.07
N TYR A 113 -5.42 -3.03 -6.54
CA TYR A 113 -5.39 -1.69 -5.97
C TYR A 113 -6.29 -1.56 -4.74
N ILE A 114 -6.01 -0.53 -3.95
CA ILE A 114 -6.93 0.04 -2.96
C ILE A 114 -7.15 1.52 -3.21
N ARG A 115 -8.30 2.03 -2.81
CA ARG A 115 -8.66 3.44 -2.78
C ARG A 115 -9.03 3.84 -1.37
N ALA A 116 -8.60 5.01 -0.95
CA ALA A 116 -8.78 5.47 0.42
C ALA A 116 -8.91 6.98 0.53
N GLU A 117 -9.51 7.41 1.63
CA GLU A 117 -9.65 8.80 2.03
C GLU A 117 -8.87 9.05 3.32
N CYS A 118 -8.10 10.15 3.39
CA CYS A 118 -7.41 10.52 4.61
C CYS A 118 -8.39 10.94 5.71
N ASN A 119 -8.03 10.69 6.96
CA ASN A 119 -8.79 11.12 8.15
C ASN A 119 -8.59 12.61 8.49
N ASP A 120 -7.93 13.35 7.61
CA ASP A 120 -7.62 14.76 7.75
C ASP A 120 -7.81 15.47 6.41
N THR A 121 -8.26 16.72 6.47
CA THR A 121 -8.44 17.57 5.30
C THR A 121 -7.12 18.18 4.86
N ALA A 122 -7.05 18.56 3.59
CA ALA A 122 -5.87 19.18 3.01
C ALA A 122 -5.61 20.58 3.57
N THR A 123 -4.36 20.83 3.97
CA THR A 123 -3.88 22.18 4.22
C THR A 123 -3.50 22.88 2.92
N LYS A 124 -3.10 24.16 2.99
CA LYS A 124 -2.59 24.89 1.81
C LYS A 124 -1.27 24.28 1.32
N GLU A 125 -0.45 23.83 2.26
CA GLU A 125 0.83 23.19 2.01
C GLU A 125 0.62 21.84 1.31
N ASP A 126 -0.36 21.04 1.77
CA ASP A 126 -0.71 19.78 1.11
C ASP A 126 -1.08 19.99 -0.37
N ARG A 127 -1.85 21.06 -0.69
CA ARG A 127 -2.22 21.40 -2.07
C ARG A 127 -1.04 21.83 -2.94
N ALA A 128 -0.03 22.46 -2.35
CA ALA A 128 1.19 22.84 -3.06
C ALA A 128 2.12 21.63 -3.28
N GLN A 129 2.15 20.70 -2.32
CA GLN A 129 3.05 19.56 -2.32
C GLN A 129 2.54 18.38 -3.16
N PHE A 130 1.23 18.14 -3.17
CA PHE A 130 0.64 16.94 -3.76
C PHE A 130 -0.24 17.29 -4.97
N PRO A 131 0.30 17.18 -6.20
CA PRO A 131 -0.49 17.40 -7.40
C PRO A 131 -1.54 16.30 -7.58
N ASP A 132 -2.63 16.67 -8.26
CA ASP A 132 -3.69 15.72 -8.62
C ASP A 132 -3.22 14.82 -9.76
N THR A 133 -2.97 13.56 -9.44
CA THR A 133 -2.56 12.50 -10.38
C THR A 133 -3.62 11.39 -10.51
N LEU A 134 -4.64 11.42 -9.64
CA LEU A 134 -5.77 10.49 -9.66
C LEU A 134 -6.99 11.12 -10.35
N HIS A 135 -7.01 11.09 -11.68
CA HIS A 135 -8.06 11.75 -12.46
C HIS A 135 -9.40 10.98 -12.51
N ARG A 136 -9.36 9.65 -12.31
CA ARG A 136 -10.54 8.78 -12.31
C ARG A 136 -10.79 8.28 -10.89
N TRP A 137 -11.46 9.11 -10.10
CA TRP A 137 -11.97 8.75 -8.79
C TRP A 137 -13.40 8.25 -8.94
#